data_AF-A0A8B7BTW4-F1
#
_entry.id   AF-A0A8B7BTW4-F1
#
_cell.length_a   1.000
_cell.length_b   1.000
_cell.length_c   1.000
_cell.angle_alpha   90.00
_cell.angle_beta   90.00
_cell.angle_gamma   90.00
#
_symmetry.space_group_name_H-M   'P 1'
#
loop_
_entity.id
_entity.type
_entity.pdbx_description
1 polymer ?
#
loop_
_entity_poly.entity_id
_entity_poly.type
_entity_poly.pdbx_seq_one_letter_code
_entity_poly.pdbx_strand_id
1 'polypeptide(L)'
;MDKFGGPMSLVKSDIGGNIASLEAKYASDPSKFEHLYSMVQVEVESKTSSSCTNGLLWLTRAMDFLVELFCNLLEHPAWTMSQACTESYSKTLKKWHGWLARFSFSIGMKLAPDRKKFMEVIGGSGDINADMEKFCANFSYLLAENHRFLASVGLDDLKAS
;
A
#
# COMPACT_ATOMS: atom_id res chain seq x y z
N MET A 1 -10.46 -7.12 -3.47
CA MET A 1 -10.72 -6.16 -4.57
C MET A 1 -11.83 -6.61 -5.50
N ASP A 2 -11.91 -7.88 -5.87
CA ASP A 2 -12.94 -8.37 -6.82
C ASP A 2 -14.38 -8.15 -6.34
N LYS A 3 -14.61 -8.15 -5.02
CA LYS A 3 -15.91 -7.84 -4.41
C LYS A 3 -16.35 -6.38 -4.56
N PHE A 4 -15.45 -5.47 -4.94
CA PHE A 4 -15.73 -4.04 -5.17
C PHE A 4 -16.04 -3.69 -6.62
N GLY A 5 -15.97 -4.67 -7.53
CA GLY A 5 -16.31 -4.49 -8.95
C GLY A 5 -15.24 -3.79 -9.79
N GLY A 6 -15.60 -3.53 -11.05
CA GLY A 6 -14.71 -2.99 -12.10
C GLY A 6 -13.90 -1.73 -11.75
N PRO A 7 -14.41 -0.77 -10.95
CA PRO A 7 -13.65 0.46 -10.68
C PRO A 7 -12.38 0.27 -9.84
N MET A 8 -12.25 -0.84 -9.10
CA MET A 8 -11.03 -1.19 -8.35
C MET A 8 -10.02 -2.00 -9.17
N SER A 9 -10.31 -2.27 -10.46
CA SER A 9 -9.41 -3.03 -11.35
C SER A 9 -8.06 -2.33 -11.57
N LEU A 10 -8.03 -1.00 -11.65
CA LEU A 10 -6.80 -0.23 -11.79
C LEU A 10 -5.89 -0.39 -10.57
N VAL A 11 -6.45 -0.28 -9.37
CA VAL A 11 -5.70 -0.47 -8.12
C VAL A 11 -5.23 -1.92 -7.99
N LYS A 12 -6.07 -2.90 -8.38
CA LYS A 12 -5.69 -4.31 -8.42
C LYS A 12 -4.52 -4.56 -9.36
N SER A 13 -4.53 -3.94 -10.56
CA SER A 13 -3.47 -4.10 -11.55
C SER A 13 -2.14 -3.53 -11.05
N ASP A 14 -2.17 -2.36 -10.40
CA ASP A 14 -0.97 -1.71 -9.87
C ASP A 14 -0.32 -2.55 -8.76
N ILE A 15 -1.10 -2.98 -7.77
CA ILE A 15 -0.62 -3.85 -6.70
C ILE A 15 -0.15 -5.21 -7.25
N GLY A 16 -0.91 -5.78 -8.19
CA GLY A 16 -0.57 -7.06 -8.83
C GLY A 16 0.75 -7.01 -9.60
N GLY A 17 1.04 -5.91 -10.28
CA GLY A 17 2.33 -5.71 -10.98
C GLY A 17 3.51 -5.67 -10.02
N ASN A 18 3.35 -5.02 -8.86
CA ASN A 18 4.39 -4.96 -7.83
C ASN A 18 4.66 -6.35 -7.23
N ILE A 19 3.61 -7.12 -6.92
CA ILE A 19 3.75 -8.49 -6.40
C ILE A 19 4.44 -9.38 -7.44
N ALA A 20 3.98 -9.37 -8.69
CA ALA A 20 4.56 -10.19 -9.76
C ALA A 20 6.05 -9.89 -9.98
N SER A 21 6.47 -8.64 -9.82
CA SER A 21 7.88 -8.24 -9.92
C SER A 21 8.73 -8.85 -8.80
N LEU A 22 8.21 -8.87 -7.56
CA LEU A 22 8.87 -9.50 -6.42
C LEU A 22 8.93 -11.03 -6.58
N GLU A 23 7.84 -11.65 -7.03
CA GLU A 23 7.78 -13.10 -7.28
C GLU A 23 8.76 -13.54 -8.38
N ALA A 24 8.85 -12.77 -9.48
CA ALA A 24 9.79 -13.05 -10.56
C ALA A 24 11.25 -12.97 -10.08
N LYS A 25 11.57 -12.03 -9.18
CA LYS A 25 12.91 -11.92 -8.59
C LYS A 25 13.21 -13.11 -7.69
N TYR A 26 12.28 -13.46 -6.80
CA TYR A 26 12.40 -14.64 -5.94
C TYR A 26 12.68 -15.91 -6.77
N ALA A 27 11.92 -16.12 -7.84
CA ALA A 27 12.06 -17.29 -8.70
C ALA A 27 13.41 -17.38 -9.43
N SER A 28 14.13 -16.25 -9.60
CA SER A 28 15.44 -16.23 -10.28
C SER A 28 16.56 -16.87 -9.45
N ASP A 29 16.49 -16.78 -8.12
CA ASP A 29 17.41 -17.45 -7.18
C ASP A 29 16.76 -17.51 -5.78
N PRO A 30 15.94 -18.54 -5.50
CA PRO A 30 15.21 -18.64 -4.23
C PRO A 30 16.11 -18.67 -3.00
N SER A 31 17.32 -19.22 -3.13
CA SER A 31 18.28 -19.32 -2.02
C SER A 31 18.88 -17.95 -1.66
N LYS A 32 19.09 -17.10 -2.66
CA LYS A 32 19.64 -15.75 -2.50
C LYS A 32 18.56 -14.72 -2.16
N PHE A 33 17.33 -14.94 -2.61
CA PHE A 33 16.22 -14.02 -2.50
C PHE A 33 15.11 -14.48 -1.55
N GLU A 34 15.43 -15.39 -0.61
CA GLU A 34 14.51 -15.85 0.44
C GLU A 34 13.90 -14.70 1.25
N HIS A 35 14.63 -13.60 1.41
CA HIS A 35 14.19 -12.41 2.12
C HIS A 35 14.09 -11.21 1.19
N LEU A 36 13.03 -10.41 1.36
CA LEU A 36 12.79 -9.17 0.60
C LEU A 36 13.96 -8.20 0.69
N TYR A 37 14.57 -8.07 1.86
CA TYR A 37 15.72 -7.18 2.07
C TYR A 37 16.96 -7.63 1.30
N SER A 38 17.16 -8.94 1.13
CA SER A 38 18.24 -9.49 0.31
C SER A 38 18.05 -9.13 -1.17
N MET A 39 16.80 -9.10 -1.67
CA MET A 39 16.51 -8.67 -3.04
C MET A 39 16.91 -7.20 -3.27
N VAL A 40 16.57 -6.33 -2.31
CA VAL A 40 16.87 -4.89 -2.40
C VAL A 40 18.37 -4.62 -2.24
N GLN A 41 19.05 -5.27 -1.30
CA GLN A 41 20.51 -5.13 -1.13
C GLN A 41 21.26 -5.47 -2.42
N VAL A 42 20.89 -6.56 -3.09
CA VAL A 42 21.52 -6.96 -4.36
C VAL A 42 21.29 -5.94 -5.47
N GLU A 43 20.10 -5.33 -5.57
CA GLU A 43 19.83 -4.27 -6.57
C GLU A 43 20.64 -3.00 -6.30
N VAL A 44 20.73 -2.60 -5.02
CA VAL A 44 21.51 -1.44 -4.57
C VAL A 44 23.00 -1.63 -4.87
N GLU A 45 23.57 -2.77 -4.47
CA GLU A 45 24.99 -3.08 -4.68
C GLU A 45 25.35 -3.18 -6.17
N SER A 46 24.46 -3.77 -6.97
CA SER A 46 24.68 -3.95 -8.41
C SER A 46 24.39 -2.70 -9.25
N LYS A 47 23.80 -1.65 -8.66
CA LYS A 47 23.34 -0.44 -9.36
C LYS A 47 22.43 -0.75 -10.55
N THR A 48 21.71 -1.87 -10.49
CA THR A 48 20.81 -2.31 -11.56
C THR A 48 19.39 -1.80 -11.33
N SER A 49 18.51 -2.02 -12.31
CA SER A 49 17.09 -1.65 -12.31
C SER A 49 16.45 -1.85 -10.93
N SER A 50 15.93 -0.77 -10.36
CA SER A 50 15.33 -0.68 -9.03
C SER A 50 13.91 -1.27 -8.95
N SER A 51 13.57 -2.29 -9.74
CA SER A 51 12.17 -2.74 -9.86
C SER A 51 11.65 -3.36 -8.56
N CYS A 52 12.45 -4.19 -7.88
CA CYS A 52 12.04 -4.80 -6.60
C CYS A 52 12.09 -3.77 -5.47
N THR A 53 13.12 -2.93 -5.49
CA THR A 53 13.28 -1.81 -4.57
C THR A 53 12.11 -0.83 -4.64
N ASN A 54 11.74 -0.40 -5.85
CA ASN A 54 10.57 0.45 -6.10
C ASN A 54 9.28 -0.27 -5.70
N GLY A 55 9.17 -1.56 -6.01
CA GLY A 55 8.04 -2.39 -5.59
C GLY A 55 7.86 -2.41 -4.07
N LEU A 56 8.94 -2.64 -3.30
CA LEU A 56 8.90 -2.63 -1.83
C LEU A 56 8.56 -1.24 -1.28
N LEU A 57 9.14 -0.18 -1.84
CA LEU A 57 8.86 1.19 -1.42
C LEU A 57 7.39 1.57 -1.65
N TRP A 58 6.88 1.35 -2.86
CA TRP A 58 5.50 1.71 -3.21
C TRP A 58 4.48 0.84 -2.48
N LEU A 59 4.76 -0.45 -2.30
CA LEU A 59 3.93 -1.33 -1.48
C LEU A 59 3.89 -0.88 -0.02
N THR A 60 5.04 -0.53 0.56
CA THR A 60 5.13 -0.02 1.94
C THR A 60 4.28 1.25 2.10
N ARG A 61 4.42 2.21 1.19
CA ARG A 61 3.63 3.46 1.23
C ARG A 61 2.14 3.24 0.98
N ALA A 62 1.76 2.28 0.13
CA ALA A 62 0.36 1.91 -0.08
C ALA A 62 -0.25 1.26 1.17
N MET A 63 0.54 0.49 1.92
CA MET A 63 0.13 -0.10 3.18
C MET A 63 0.05 0.93 4.31
N ASP A 64 0.92 1.94 4.35
CA ASP A 64 0.76 3.09 5.26
C ASP A 64 -0.62 3.74 5.07
N PHE A 65 -1.01 3.97 3.81
CA PHE A 65 -2.33 4.51 3.49
C PHE A 65 -3.47 3.61 3.99
N LEU A 66 -3.35 2.29 3.84
CA LEU A 66 -4.39 1.35 4.26
C LEU A 66 -4.52 1.27 5.79
N VAL A 67 -3.40 1.26 6.50
CA VAL A 67 -3.38 1.32 7.98
C VAL A 67 -4.04 2.61 8.46
N GLU A 68 -3.63 3.75 7.91
CA GLU A 68 -4.22 5.05 8.28
C GLU A 68 -5.72 5.12 7.92
N LEU A 69 -6.14 4.52 6.81
CA LEU A 69 -7.56 4.42 6.44
C LEU A 69 -8.36 3.64 7.47
N PHE A 70 -7.85 2.49 7.92
CA PHE A 70 -8.54 1.68 8.92
C PHE A 70 -8.56 2.36 10.30
N CYS A 71 -7.48 3.03 10.71
CA CYS A 71 -7.49 3.87 11.91
C CYS A 71 -8.56 4.96 11.82
N ASN A 72 -8.62 5.72 10.72
CA ASN A 72 -9.64 6.76 10.54
C ASN A 72 -11.07 6.19 10.49
N LEU A 73 -11.27 4.99 9.93
CA LEU A 73 -12.59 4.33 9.93
C LEU A 73 -13.01 3.92 11.35
N LEU A 74 -12.09 3.45 12.19
CA LEU A 74 -12.34 3.10 13.59
C LEU A 74 -12.62 4.34 14.45
N GLU A 75 -11.76 5.35 14.38
CA GLU A 75 -11.81 6.55 15.22
C GLU A 75 -12.96 7.49 14.86
N HIS A 76 -13.39 7.47 13.60
CA HIS A 76 -14.39 8.40 13.08
C HIS A 76 -15.56 7.66 12.43
N PRO A 77 -16.48 7.06 13.23
CA PRO A 77 -17.61 6.29 12.70
C PRO A 77 -18.58 7.11 11.84
N ALA A 78 -18.62 8.43 12.05
CA ALA A 78 -19.49 9.35 11.30
C ALA A 78 -18.89 9.83 9.96
N TRP A 79 -17.60 9.57 9.70
CA TRP A 79 -16.98 10.02 8.46
C TRP A 79 -17.49 9.23 7.25
N THR A 80 -17.69 9.93 6.15
CA THR A 80 -17.87 9.31 4.83
C THR A 80 -16.59 8.60 4.37
N MET A 81 -16.72 7.67 3.42
CA MET A 81 -15.55 7.01 2.82
C MET A 81 -14.61 8.03 2.16
N SER A 82 -15.17 9.09 1.56
CA SER A 82 -14.36 10.14 0.96
C SER A 82 -13.51 10.88 2.00
N GLN A 83 -14.08 11.24 3.14
CA GLN A 83 -13.34 11.91 4.22
C GLN A 83 -12.20 11.01 4.74
N ALA A 84 -12.50 9.75 5.06
CA ALA A 84 -11.51 8.81 5.58
C ALA A 84 -10.36 8.60 4.59
N CYS A 85 -10.64 8.38 3.30
CA CYS A 85 -9.61 8.22 2.28
C CYS A 85 -8.82 9.51 2.03
N THR A 86 -9.46 10.68 1.97
CA THR A 86 -8.77 11.95 1.69
C THR A 86 -7.80 12.33 2.80
N GLU A 87 -8.19 12.13 4.06
CA GLU A 87 -7.30 12.37 5.21
C GLU A 87 -6.14 11.37 5.23
N SER A 88 -6.43 10.09 5.01
CA SER A 88 -5.41 9.04 4.96
C SER A 88 -4.40 9.30 3.86
N TYR A 89 -4.87 9.69 2.68
CA TYR A 89 -4.01 10.05 1.54
C TYR A 89 -3.12 11.24 1.85
N SER A 90 -3.67 12.26 2.50
CA SER A 90 -2.95 13.49 2.83
C SER A 90 -1.80 13.24 3.81
N LYS A 91 -2.00 12.34 4.79
CA LYS A 91 -0.96 11.97 5.78
C LYS A 91 0.13 11.04 5.22
N THR A 92 -0.16 10.28 4.16
CA THR A 92 0.70 9.18 3.69
C THR A 92 1.25 9.42 2.28
N LEU A 93 0.46 9.15 1.25
CA LEU A 93 0.89 9.07 -0.16
C LEU A 93 1.04 10.43 -0.85
N LYS A 94 0.29 11.45 -0.43
CA LYS A 94 0.19 12.74 -1.14
C LYS A 94 1.54 13.42 -1.38
N LYS A 95 2.45 13.34 -0.41
CA LYS A 95 3.79 13.94 -0.51
C LYS A 95 4.69 13.25 -1.54
N TRP A 96 4.42 11.98 -1.84
CA TRP A 96 5.17 11.14 -2.77
C TRP A 96 4.59 11.15 -4.18
N HIS A 97 3.32 11.49 -4.34
CA HIS A 97 2.64 11.54 -5.62
C HIS A 97 2.90 12.87 -6.33
N GLY A 98 3.37 12.81 -7.57
CA GLY A 98 3.34 13.90 -8.53
C GLY A 98 1.92 14.27 -8.95
N TRP A 99 1.81 15.22 -9.89
CA TRP A 99 0.51 15.78 -10.28
C TRP A 99 -0.39 14.75 -10.96
N LEU A 100 0.18 13.85 -11.78
CA LEU A 100 -0.56 12.78 -12.44
C LEU A 100 -1.12 11.79 -11.44
N ALA A 101 -0.27 11.29 -10.53
CA ALA A 101 -0.70 10.34 -9.50
C ALA A 101 -1.74 10.95 -8.53
N ARG A 102 -1.66 12.25 -8.22
CA ARG A 102 -2.69 12.98 -7.46
C ARG A 102 -4.03 13.05 -8.20
N PHE A 103 -3.98 13.33 -9.50
CA PHE A 103 -5.17 13.38 -10.35
C PHE A 103 -5.86 12.01 -10.43
N SER A 104 -5.08 10.94 -10.66
CA SER A 104 -5.56 9.56 -10.66
C SER A 104 -6.24 9.18 -9.34
N PHE A 105 -5.65 9.56 -8.20
CA PHE A 105 -6.29 9.36 -6.90
C PHE A 105 -7.65 10.07 -6.80
N SER A 106 -7.72 11.33 -7.23
CA SER A 106 -8.99 12.09 -7.22
C SER A 106 -10.08 11.43 -8.07
N ILE A 107 -9.73 10.82 -9.21
CA ILE A 107 -10.68 10.05 -10.03
C ILE A 107 -11.08 8.76 -9.32
N GLY A 108 -10.11 8.00 -8.79
CA GLY A 108 -10.37 6.76 -8.06
C GLY A 108 -11.32 6.97 -6.87
N MET A 109 -11.22 8.11 -6.18
CA MET A 109 -12.13 8.47 -5.09
C MET A 109 -13.58 8.64 -5.52
N LYS A 110 -13.84 9.13 -6.74
CA LYS A 110 -15.21 9.22 -7.29
C LYS A 110 -15.81 7.84 -7.59
N LEU A 111 -14.96 6.83 -7.68
CA LEU A 111 -15.31 5.45 -7.97
C LEU A 111 -15.33 4.56 -6.71
N ALA A 112 -14.87 5.09 -5.58
CA ALA A 112 -14.87 4.37 -4.32
C ALA A 112 -16.31 4.10 -3.86
N PRO A 113 -16.59 2.91 -3.29
CA PRO A 113 -17.90 2.62 -2.72
C PRO A 113 -18.20 3.57 -1.55
N ASP A 114 -19.49 3.74 -1.24
CA ASP A 114 -19.86 4.37 0.02
C ASP A 114 -19.36 3.55 1.22
N ARG A 115 -19.28 4.21 2.39
CA ARG A 115 -18.73 3.60 3.59
C ARG A 115 -19.48 2.33 3.99
N LYS A 116 -20.82 2.35 3.96
CA LYS A 116 -21.61 1.20 4.39
C LYS A 116 -21.29 0.00 3.51
N LYS A 117 -21.29 0.19 2.19
CA LYS A 117 -20.93 -0.86 1.23
C LYS A 117 -19.48 -1.33 1.43
N PHE A 118 -18.56 -0.42 1.71
CA PHE A 118 -17.17 -0.77 2.00
C PHE A 118 -17.05 -1.70 3.20
N MET A 119 -17.61 -1.29 4.34
CA MET A 119 -17.58 -2.02 5.61
C MET A 119 -18.26 -3.38 5.50
N GLU A 120 -19.40 -3.48 4.81
CA GLU A 120 -20.10 -4.74 4.54
C GLU A 120 -19.23 -5.71 3.73
N VAL A 121 -18.52 -5.22 2.71
CA VAL A 121 -17.70 -6.07 1.84
C VAL A 121 -16.46 -6.59 2.55
N ILE A 122 -15.80 -5.76 3.37
CA ILE A 122 -14.59 -6.17 4.09
C ILE A 122 -14.91 -6.96 5.37
N GLY A 123 -16.04 -6.68 6.04
CA GLY A 123 -16.42 -7.35 7.27
C GLY A 123 -16.89 -8.78 7.08
N GLY A 124 -17.49 -9.10 5.92
CA GLY A 124 -18.02 -10.44 5.68
C GLY A 124 -18.99 -10.86 6.79
N SER A 125 -18.65 -11.91 7.53
CA SER A 125 -19.43 -12.40 8.68
C SER A 125 -18.72 -12.21 10.04
N GLY A 126 -17.60 -11.48 10.08
CA GLY A 126 -16.77 -11.29 11.28
C GLY A 126 -16.98 -9.93 11.96
N ASP A 127 -16.24 -9.70 13.05
CA ASP A 127 -16.13 -8.39 13.70
C ASP A 127 -15.07 -7.56 12.97
N ILE A 128 -15.54 -6.76 12.02
CA ILE A 128 -14.65 -5.93 11.21
C ILE A 128 -13.86 -4.92 12.01
N ASN A 129 -14.38 -4.43 13.14
CA ASN A 129 -13.66 -3.43 13.92
C ASN A 129 -12.47 -4.10 14.63
N ALA A 130 -12.69 -5.27 15.23
CA ALA A 130 -11.60 -6.06 15.83
C ALA A 130 -10.54 -6.48 14.80
N ASP A 131 -10.97 -6.88 13.59
CA ASP A 131 -10.05 -7.23 12.51
C ASP A 131 -9.22 -6.04 12.03
N MET A 132 -9.83 -4.86 11.90
CA MET A 132 -9.11 -3.62 11.57
C MET A 132 -8.12 -3.21 12.66
N GLU A 133 -8.51 -3.29 13.94
CA GLU A 133 -7.62 -2.98 15.08
C GLU A 133 -6.40 -3.90 15.07
N LYS A 134 -6.62 -5.21 14.90
CA LYS A 134 -5.55 -6.19 14.82
C LYS A 134 -4.66 -5.96 13.61
N PHE A 135 -5.23 -5.61 12.46
CA PHE A 135 -4.46 -5.27 11.27
C PHE A 135 -3.56 -4.05 11.54
N CYS A 136 -4.12 -2.94 12.01
CA CYS A 136 -3.38 -1.72 12.29
C CYS A 136 -2.25 -1.95 13.31
N ALA A 137 -2.51 -2.68 14.39
CA ALA A 137 -1.50 -2.98 15.41
C ALA A 137 -0.31 -3.79 14.85
N ASN A 138 -0.58 -4.85 14.08
CA ASN A 138 0.47 -5.74 13.58
C ASN A 138 1.23 -5.12 12.40
N PHE A 139 0.52 -4.53 11.44
CA PHE A 139 1.14 -4.01 10.23
C PHE A 139 1.97 -2.76 10.48
N SER A 140 1.57 -1.89 11.42
CA SER A 140 2.34 -0.69 11.74
C SER A 140 3.79 -1.00 12.16
N TYR A 141 3.99 -2.10 12.89
CA TYR A 141 5.33 -2.54 13.27
C TYR A 141 6.18 -2.94 12.06
N LEU A 142 5.62 -3.77 11.16
CA LEU A 142 6.30 -4.22 9.94
C LEU A 142 6.61 -3.05 9.01
N LEU A 143 5.70 -2.08 8.87
CA LEU A 143 5.93 -0.89 8.06
C LEU A 143 7.06 -0.04 8.63
N ALA A 144 7.15 0.10 9.96
CA ALA A 144 8.27 0.80 10.58
C ALA A 144 9.61 0.11 10.31
N GLU A 145 9.67 -1.22 10.25
CA GLU A 145 10.87 -1.96 9.85
C GLU A 145 11.22 -1.72 8.38
N ASN A 146 10.24 -1.77 7.48
CA ASN A 146 10.45 -1.49 6.05
C ASN A 146 10.98 -0.07 5.82
N HIS A 147 10.40 0.95 6.46
CA HIS A 147 10.86 2.33 6.35
C HIS A 147 12.29 2.51 6.86
N ARG A 148 12.64 1.90 8.01
CA ARG A 148 14.02 1.94 8.53
C ARG A 148 15.00 1.29 7.56
N PHE A 149 14.63 0.17 6.96
CA PHE A 149 15.46 -0.50 5.96
C PHE A 149 15.62 0.34 4.70
N LEU A 150 14.53 0.86 4.12
CA LEU A 150 14.57 1.69 2.91
C LEU A 150 15.40 2.96 3.11
N ALA A 151 15.32 3.58 4.29
CA ALA A 151 16.14 4.73 4.66
C ALA A 151 17.63 4.35 4.81
N SER A 152 17.95 3.18 5.37
CA SER A 152 19.35 2.75 5.53
C SER A 152 20.07 2.49 4.21
N VAL A 153 19.31 2.24 3.14
CA VAL A 153 19.82 2.09 1.77
C VAL A 153 19.60 3.34 0.89
N GLY A 154 19.10 4.44 1.45
CA GLY A 154 18.95 5.74 0.77
C GLY A 154 17.86 5.77 -0.32
N LEU A 155 16.77 5.04 -0.12
CA LEU A 155 15.71 4.83 -1.12
C LEU A 155 14.32 5.28 -0.64
N ASP A 156 14.25 6.02 0.47
CA ASP A 156 12.99 6.45 1.10
C ASP A 156 12.39 7.74 0.52
N ASP A 157 13.13 8.46 -0.34
CA ASP A 157 12.75 9.80 -0.84
C ASP A 157 12.21 9.84 -2.28
N LEU A 158 12.18 8.71 -2.99
CA LEU A 158 11.73 8.61 -4.38
C LEU A 158 10.27 9.08 -4.54
N LYS A 159 9.95 9.79 -5.63
CA LYS A 159 8.59 10.28 -5.95
C LYS A 159 8.04 9.64 -7.21
N ALA A 160 6.74 9.45 -7.26
CA ALA A 160 6.03 9.06 -8.47
C ALA A 160 5.84 10.32 -9.34
N SER A 161 6.02 10.16 -10.64
CA SER A 161 5.75 11.21 -11.63
C SER A 161 4.27 11.63 -11.66
#